data_AF-A0AAD0EY88-F1
#
_entry.id   AF-A0AAD0EY88-F1
#
_cell.length_a   1.000
_cell.length_b   1.000
_cell.length_c   1.000
_cell.angle_alpha   90.00
_cell.angle_beta   90.00
_cell.angle_gamma   90.00
#
_symmetry.space_group_name_H-M   'P 1'
#
loop_
_entity.id
_entity.type
_entity.pdbx_description
1 polymer ?
#
loop_
_entity_poly.entity_id
_entity_poly.type
_entity_poly.pdbx_seq_one_letter_code
_entity_poly.pdbx_strand_id
1 'polypeptide(L)'
;MSFLAVIPHIQVQGANLQTSGILLGGVPLMASTMFAHALARKLGVKDTGVIYIHHDRQDLGGFAYGRFTPAQRRGSAFINKNDYSSKNPNALSLQPTASCHLHLSLVIRFDGRRRPRLADLQKLLMNSRFAGGQITSYGEVEWADDNEKTLKDVLGNTIKTGFVVLDRQDVLLAYQQSQNLNRLQAFTRLLALTRDGLNHAFGEHPGLSFLSATNLGYALLEHPKTDRTGVRQAYTLEQAVIPTPHAYAEPLIGLVQYVSIRQLLNVANAQNSDNLDLYEEEQKPQQPPNLITEPLRQLSDNPQELFWQYQWQTHDGGDVFLLRQSI
;
A
#
# COMPACT_ATOMS: atom_id res chain seq x y z
N MET A 1 -24.54 -4.29 -5.61
CA MET A 1 -24.47 -4.85 -4.25
C MET A 1 -23.00 -4.81 -3.83
N SER A 2 -22.71 -4.20 -2.69
CA SER A 2 -21.38 -4.20 -2.07
C SER A 2 -21.25 -5.41 -1.16
N PHE A 3 -20.07 -6.04 -1.14
CA PHE A 3 -19.73 -7.12 -0.22
C PHE A 3 -18.21 -7.19 -0.03
N LEU A 4 -17.78 -7.77 1.09
CA LEU A 4 -16.38 -7.94 1.46
C LEU A 4 -15.92 -9.37 1.15
N ALA A 5 -14.77 -9.50 0.48
CA ALA A 5 -13.95 -10.71 0.54
C ALA A 5 -13.03 -10.62 1.76
N VAL A 6 -13.18 -11.53 2.71
CA VAL A 6 -12.25 -11.68 3.82
C VAL A 6 -11.31 -12.84 3.49
N ILE A 7 -10.01 -12.54 3.38
CA ILE A 7 -8.98 -13.51 3.02
C ILE A 7 -7.94 -13.53 4.15
N PRO A 8 -8.12 -14.40 5.16
CA PRO A 8 -7.22 -14.46 6.31
C PRO A 8 -5.88 -15.13 5.97
N HIS A 9 -4.81 -14.71 6.66
CA HIS A 9 -3.55 -15.46 6.80
C HIS A 9 -2.95 -16.02 5.50
N ILE A 10 -2.94 -15.21 4.44
CA ILE A 10 -2.24 -15.48 3.19
C ILE A 10 -0.74 -15.62 3.49
N GLN A 11 -0.18 -16.76 3.10
CA GLN A 11 1.25 -17.03 3.12
C GLN A 11 1.80 -16.83 1.71
N VAL A 12 2.78 -15.94 1.58
CA VAL A 12 3.40 -15.59 0.30
C VAL A 12 4.89 -15.88 0.35
N GLN A 13 5.34 -16.78 -0.51
CA GLN A 13 6.74 -17.14 -0.62
C GLN A 13 7.44 -16.28 -1.67
N GLY A 14 8.47 -15.56 -1.22
CA GLY A 14 9.42 -14.89 -2.10
C GLY A 14 8.87 -13.63 -2.74
N ALA A 15 8.02 -12.91 -2.02
CA ALA A 15 7.55 -11.58 -2.38
C ALA A 15 8.70 -10.59 -2.52
N ASN A 16 8.49 -9.55 -3.30
CA ASN A 16 9.43 -8.46 -3.47
C ASN A 16 9.49 -7.62 -2.17
N LEU A 17 10.67 -7.53 -1.58
CA LEU A 17 10.92 -6.70 -0.40
C LEU A 17 11.20 -5.23 -0.77
N GLN A 18 11.61 -4.99 -2.02
CA GLN A 18 11.93 -3.68 -2.54
C GLN A 18 10.67 -3.05 -3.17
N THR A 19 9.91 -2.31 -2.37
CA THR A 19 8.64 -1.68 -2.80
C THR A 19 8.83 -0.49 -3.75
N SER A 20 10.01 0.12 -3.75
CA SER A 20 10.42 1.16 -4.71
C SER A 20 11.94 1.15 -4.91
N GLY A 21 12.44 1.94 -5.86
CA GLY A 21 13.90 2.07 -6.10
C GLY A 21 14.70 2.59 -4.90
N ILE A 22 14.04 3.24 -3.94
CA ILE A 22 14.67 3.90 -2.78
C ILE A 22 14.26 3.31 -1.43
N LEU A 23 13.29 2.39 -1.40
CA LEU A 23 12.72 1.87 -0.17
C LEU A 23 12.72 0.34 -0.11
N LEU A 24 13.33 -0.18 0.95
CA LEU A 24 13.34 -1.59 1.30
C LEU A 24 12.44 -1.84 2.52
N GLY A 25 11.56 -2.84 2.43
CA GLY A 25 10.77 -3.27 3.59
C GLY A 25 9.48 -2.48 3.84
N GLY A 26 9.02 -1.68 2.88
CA GLY A 26 7.69 -1.09 2.95
C GLY A 26 6.58 -2.15 2.86
N VAL A 27 5.44 -1.88 3.46
CA VAL A 27 4.21 -2.67 3.25
C VAL A 27 3.75 -2.56 1.80
N PRO A 28 3.48 -3.67 1.09
CA PRO A 28 3.20 -3.66 -0.35
C PRO A 28 1.77 -3.19 -0.69
N LEU A 29 1.35 -1.99 -0.26
CA LEU A 29 -0.02 -1.46 -0.45
C LEU A 29 -0.43 -1.31 -1.91
N MET A 30 0.48 -0.81 -2.76
CA MET A 30 0.21 -0.74 -4.20
C MET A 30 -0.01 -2.14 -4.78
N ALA A 31 0.76 -3.14 -4.34
CA ALA A 31 0.54 -4.53 -4.76
C ALA A 31 -0.80 -5.08 -4.26
N SER A 32 -1.22 -4.73 -3.04
CA SER A 32 -2.53 -5.10 -2.49
C SER A 32 -3.68 -4.55 -3.32
N THR A 33 -3.61 -3.28 -3.69
CA THR A 33 -4.62 -2.61 -4.52
C THR A 33 -4.68 -3.24 -5.91
N MET A 34 -3.52 -3.43 -6.56
CA MET A 34 -3.47 -4.06 -7.89
C MET A 34 -3.85 -5.54 -7.87
N PHE A 35 -3.59 -6.25 -6.76
CA PHE A 35 -4.04 -7.63 -6.56
C PHE A 35 -5.56 -7.69 -6.42
N ALA A 36 -6.16 -6.82 -5.61
CA ALA A 36 -7.62 -6.69 -5.49
C ALA A 36 -8.27 -6.41 -6.85
N HIS A 37 -7.71 -5.46 -7.61
CA HIS A 37 -8.17 -5.15 -8.95
C HIS A 37 -8.05 -6.33 -9.93
N ALA A 38 -6.93 -7.06 -9.89
CA ALA A 38 -6.74 -8.25 -10.72
C ALA A 38 -7.75 -9.36 -10.38
N LEU A 39 -8.10 -9.53 -9.10
CA LEU A 39 -9.15 -10.46 -8.68
C LEU A 39 -10.52 -10.00 -9.16
N ALA A 40 -10.87 -8.71 -8.96
CA ALA A 40 -12.12 -8.11 -9.41
C ALA A 40 -12.37 -8.37 -10.89
N ARG A 41 -11.37 -8.07 -11.75
CA ARG A 41 -11.45 -8.33 -13.18
C ARG A 41 -11.72 -9.79 -13.55
N LYS A 42 -11.07 -10.74 -12.87
CA LYS A 42 -11.25 -12.17 -13.14
C LYS A 42 -12.58 -12.71 -12.60
N LEU A 43 -13.13 -12.08 -11.57
CA LEU A 43 -14.41 -12.42 -10.98
C LEU A 43 -15.60 -11.70 -11.64
N GLY A 44 -15.35 -10.74 -12.53
CA GLY A 44 -16.40 -9.94 -13.17
C GLY A 44 -17.10 -8.97 -12.22
N VAL A 45 -16.36 -8.45 -11.24
CA VAL A 45 -16.83 -7.45 -10.25
C VAL A 45 -15.91 -6.23 -10.27
N LYS A 46 -16.27 -5.17 -9.56
CA LYS A 46 -15.46 -3.96 -9.39
C LYS A 46 -14.88 -3.94 -7.98
N ASP A 47 -13.59 -3.65 -7.81
CA ASP A 47 -12.99 -3.38 -6.52
C ASP A 47 -13.17 -1.90 -6.13
N THR A 48 -13.44 -1.64 -4.85
CA THR A 48 -13.64 -0.27 -4.32
C THR A 48 -12.85 0.04 -3.06
N GLY A 49 -12.05 -0.91 -2.56
CA GLY A 49 -11.18 -0.70 -1.41
C GLY A 49 -10.50 -1.98 -0.96
N VAL A 50 -9.36 -1.81 -0.28
CA VAL A 50 -8.60 -2.90 0.34
C VAL A 50 -8.11 -2.48 1.72
N ILE A 51 -8.26 -3.36 2.69
CA ILE A 51 -7.61 -3.26 3.99
C ILE A 51 -6.50 -4.30 4.00
N TYR A 52 -5.28 -3.84 4.25
CA TYR A 52 -4.12 -4.69 4.44
C TYR A 52 -3.86 -4.91 5.92
N ILE A 53 -3.76 -6.18 6.32
CA ILE A 53 -3.39 -6.56 7.67
C ILE A 53 -2.05 -7.29 7.61
N HIS A 54 -1.04 -6.72 8.25
CA HIS A 54 0.27 -7.32 8.40
C HIS A 54 0.28 -8.31 9.58
N HIS A 55 0.71 -9.55 9.37
CA HIS A 55 1.01 -10.46 10.49
C HIS A 55 2.50 -10.58 10.73
N ASP A 56 3.25 -10.91 9.67
CA ASP A 56 4.69 -11.15 9.76
C ASP A 56 5.39 -10.97 8.40
N ARG A 57 6.71 -10.75 8.47
CA ARG A 57 7.62 -10.71 7.33
C ARG A 57 8.95 -11.34 7.71
N GLN A 58 9.34 -12.34 6.94
CA GLN A 58 10.67 -12.93 7.02
C GLN A 58 11.53 -12.47 5.85
N ASP A 59 12.51 -11.61 6.13
CA ASP A 59 13.44 -11.11 5.12
C ASP A 59 14.42 -12.20 4.69
N LEU A 60 14.57 -12.39 3.38
CA LEU A 60 15.50 -13.38 2.84
C LEU A 60 16.85 -12.71 2.63
N GLY A 61 17.76 -12.98 3.55
CA GLY A 61 19.12 -12.46 3.55
C GLY A 61 19.83 -12.79 4.85
N GLY A 62 21.01 -12.22 5.02
CA GLY A 62 21.78 -12.32 6.26
C GLY A 62 22.29 -10.94 6.67
N PHE A 63 22.71 -10.81 7.92
CA PHE A 63 23.40 -9.60 8.38
C PHE A 63 24.91 -9.83 8.31
N ALA A 64 25.60 -8.92 7.62
CA ALA A 64 27.05 -8.86 7.57
C ALA A 64 27.49 -7.44 7.94
N TYR A 65 28.40 -7.31 8.90
CA TYR A 65 28.91 -6.00 9.36
C TYR A 65 27.81 -5.00 9.77
N GLY A 66 26.75 -5.48 10.42
CA GLY A 66 25.61 -4.66 10.83
C GLY A 66 24.70 -4.21 9.69
N ARG A 67 24.89 -4.73 8.47
CA ARG A 67 24.07 -4.40 7.29
C ARG A 67 23.33 -5.63 6.80
N PHE A 68 22.03 -5.46 6.52
CA PHE A 68 21.26 -6.49 5.86
C PHE A 68 21.78 -6.68 4.43
N THR A 69 22.11 -7.92 4.10
CA THR A 69 22.57 -8.36 2.79
C THR A 69 21.50 -9.30 2.22
N PRO A 70 20.71 -8.84 1.22
CA PRO A 70 19.67 -9.67 0.64
C PRO A 70 20.23 -10.96 0.04
N ALA A 71 19.49 -12.04 0.17
CA ALA A 71 19.80 -13.30 -0.50
C ALA A 71 19.73 -13.08 -2.01
N GLN A 72 20.83 -13.33 -2.70
CA GLN A 72 20.89 -13.16 -4.15
C GLN A 72 20.03 -14.21 -4.84
N ARG A 73 19.15 -13.77 -5.74
CA ARG A 73 18.45 -14.64 -6.68
C ARG A 73 19.03 -14.45 -8.07
N ARG A 74 19.14 -15.54 -8.82
CA ARG A 74 19.57 -15.47 -10.22
C ARG A 74 18.44 -14.81 -11.02
N GLY A 75 18.76 -13.71 -11.71
CA GLY A 75 17.80 -12.93 -12.50
C GLY A 75 17.37 -13.62 -13.81
N SER A 76 18.14 -14.59 -14.31
CA SER A 76 17.79 -15.41 -15.47
C SER A 76 18.08 -16.89 -15.19
N ALA A 77 17.11 -17.75 -15.53
CA ALA A 77 17.27 -19.20 -15.54
C ALA A 77 17.83 -19.71 -16.89
N PHE A 78 17.67 -18.93 -17.97
CA PHE A 78 18.16 -19.26 -19.30
C PHE A 78 19.48 -18.54 -19.53
N ILE A 79 20.55 -19.27 -19.27
CA ILE A 79 21.94 -18.82 -19.40
C ILE A 79 22.72 -19.96 -20.04
N ASN A 80 23.64 -19.62 -20.94
CA ASN A 80 24.51 -20.57 -21.59
C ASN A 80 25.96 -20.39 -21.10
N LYS A 81 26.88 -21.21 -21.62
CA LYS A 81 28.30 -21.17 -21.25
C LYS A 81 28.95 -19.80 -21.53
N ASN A 82 28.42 -19.03 -22.47
CA ASN A 82 28.94 -17.70 -22.80
C ASN A 82 28.54 -16.65 -21.75
N ASP A 83 27.50 -16.87 -20.95
CA ASP A 83 27.08 -15.93 -19.89
C ASP A 83 27.95 -16.02 -18.62
N TYR A 84 28.81 -17.06 -18.52
CA TYR A 84 29.72 -17.29 -17.41
C TYR A 84 31.18 -17.19 -17.84
N SER A 85 31.86 -16.10 -17.50
CA SER A 85 33.32 -16.12 -17.38
C SER A 85 33.80 -14.85 -16.67
N SER A 86 34.73 -14.99 -15.72
CA SER A 86 35.51 -13.86 -15.16
C SER A 86 36.38 -13.16 -16.22
N LYS A 87 36.48 -13.75 -17.42
CA LYS A 87 37.13 -13.20 -18.61
C LYS A 87 36.16 -12.74 -19.69
N ASN A 88 34.84 -12.88 -19.47
CA ASN A 88 33.83 -12.35 -20.41
C ASN A 88 33.51 -10.90 -19.99
N PRO A 89 33.81 -9.89 -20.84
CA PRO A 89 33.41 -8.51 -20.57
C PRO A 89 31.88 -8.33 -20.48
N ASN A 90 31.10 -9.31 -20.94
CA ASN A 90 29.64 -9.33 -20.96
C ASN A 90 29.03 -10.31 -19.94
N ALA A 91 29.73 -10.65 -18.85
CA ALA A 91 29.14 -11.44 -17.77
C ALA A 91 27.87 -10.75 -17.24
N LEU A 92 26.76 -11.50 -17.13
CA LEU A 92 25.50 -10.93 -16.68
C LEU A 92 25.64 -10.39 -15.26
N SER A 93 25.19 -9.16 -15.05
CA SER A 93 25.22 -8.53 -13.73
C SER A 93 24.27 -9.25 -12.77
N LEU A 94 24.71 -9.41 -11.53
CA LEU A 94 23.83 -9.79 -10.44
C LEU A 94 22.80 -8.68 -10.26
N GLN A 95 21.52 -9.03 -10.36
CA GLN A 95 20.44 -8.10 -10.04
C GLN A 95 20.26 -8.12 -8.51
N PRO A 96 20.41 -6.98 -7.82
CA PRO A 96 20.14 -6.90 -6.41
C PRO A 96 18.62 -6.98 -6.20
N THR A 97 18.06 -8.18 -6.09
CA THR A 97 16.64 -8.38 -5.76
C THR A 97 16.51 -8.75 -4.30
N ALA A 98 15.93 -7.87 -3.50
CA ALA A 98 15.58 -8.21 -2.14
C ALA A 98 14.21 -8.88 -2.08
N SER A 99 14.10 -9.96 -1.32
CA SER A 99 12.86 -10.75 -1.23
C SER A 99 12.55 -11.13 0.21
N CYS A 100 11.29 -11.45 0.47
CA CYS A 100 10.82 -11.88 1.78
C CYS A 100 9.75 -12.98 1.66
N HIS A 101 9.47 -13.67 2.76
CA HIS A 101 8.21 -14.36 2.95
C HIS A 101 7.26 -13.43 3.70
N LEU A 102 6.02 -13.32 3.24
CA LEU A 102 5.01 -12.46 3.84
C LEU A 102 3.87 -13.30 4.40
N HIS A 103 3.41 -12.91 5.58
CA HIS A 103 2.16 -13.36 6.17
C HIS A 103 1.24 -12.16 6.35
N LEU A 104 0.11 -12.16 5.65
CA LEU A 104 -0.83 -11.04 5.62
C LEU A 104 -2.29 -11.53 5.58
N SER A 105 -3.24 -10.69 5.95
CA SER A 105 -4.64 -10.85 5.55
C SER A 105 -5.06 -9.68 4.66
N LEU A 106 -6.05 -9.92 3.81
CA LEU A 106 -6.68 -8.88 3.01
C LEU A 106 -8.19 -8.89 3.28
N VAL A 107 -8.76 -7.70 3.43
CA VAL A 107 -10.21 -7.50 3.31
C VAL A 107 -10.44 -6.62 2.10
N ILE A 108 -11.17 -7.11 1.11
CA ILE A 108 -11.38 -6.41 -0.17
C ILE A 108 -12.85 -6.12 -0.33
N ARG A 109 -13.21 -4.87 -0.61
CA ARG A 109 -14.58 -4.50 -0.93
C ARG A 109 -14.80 -4.61 -2.43
N PHE A 110 -15.84 -5.36 -2.81
CA PHE A 110 -16.27 -5.50 -4.19
C PHE A 110 -17.69 -5.00 -4.38
N ASP A 111 -17.92 -4.41 -5.54
CA ASP A 111 -19.23 -4.07 -6.08
C ASP A 111 -19.56 -4.95 -7.28
N GLY A 112 -20.73 -5.58 -7.25
CA GLY A 112 -21.19 -6.40 -8.36
C GLY A 112 -22.70 -6.51 -8.45
N ARG A 113 -23.18 -7.01 -9.61
CA ARG A 113 -24.58 -7.41 -9.80
C ARG A 113 -24.89 -8.69 -9.04
N ARG A 114 -23.92 -9.61 -8.96
CA ARG A 114 -24.04 -10.89 -8.27
C ARG A 114 -22.71 -11.22 -7.58
N ARG A 115 -22.79 -11.82 -6.40
CA ARG A 115 -21.65 -12.39 -5.70
C ARG A 115 -21.09 -13.61 -6.46
N PRO A 116 -19.79 -13.64 -6.80
CA PRO A 116 -19.15 -14.82 -7.40
C PRO A 116 -19.18 -16.02 -6.44
N ARG A 117 -18.97 -17.23 -6.98
CA ARG A 117 -18.85 -18.40 -6.11
C ARG A 117 -17.54 -18.32 -5.33
N LEU A 118 -17.60 -18.67 -4.05
CA LEU A 118 -16.42 -18.67 -3.17
C LEU A 118 -15.27 -19.54 -3.72
N ALA A 119 -15.62 -20.68 -4.33
CA ALA A 119 -14.67 -21.58 -4.99
C ALA A 119 -13.89 -20.92 -6.13
N ASP A 120 -14.50 -19.97 -6.85
CA ASP A 120 -13.82 -19.25 -7.93
C ASP A 120 -12.75 -18.31 -7.35
N LEU A 121 -13.05 -17.60 -6.25
CA LEU A 121 -12.08 -16.79 -5.52
C LEU A 121 -10.92 -17.65 -4.99
N GLN A 122 -11.20 -18.77 -4.33
CA GLN A 122 -10.19 -19.69 -3.81
C GLN A 122 -9.25 -20.20 -4.92
N LYS A 123 -9.83 -20.62 -6.06
CA LYS A 123 -9.05 -21.04 -7.23
C LYS A 123 -8.16 -19.90 -7.76
N LEU A 124 -8.66 -18.67 -7.78
CA LEU A 124 -7.89 -17.52 -8.21
C LEU A 124 -6.73 -17.20 -7.26
N LEU A 125 -6.95 -17.28 -5.94
CA LEU A 125 -5.91 -17.05 -4.94
C LEU A 125 -4.73 -18.00 -5.12
N MET A 126 -4.99 -19.31 -5.23
CA MET A 126 -3.93 -20.31 -5.42
C MET A 126 -3.16 -20.16 -6.74
N ASN A 127 -3.79 -19.59 -7.77
CA ASN A 127 -3.17 -19.40 -9.09
C ASN A 127 -2.60 -17.99 -9.31
N SER A 128 -2.58 -17.16 -8.27
CA SER A 128 -2.12 -15.77 -8.35
C SER A 128 -0.81 -15.57 -7.59
N ARG A 129 -0.16 -14.45 -7.91
CA ARG A 129 1.02 -13.97 -7.19
C ARG A 129 0.68 -12.70 -6.44
N PHE A 130 1.26 -12.54 -5.26
CA PHE A 130 1.14 -11.32 -4.47
C PHE A 130 2.51 -10.67 -4.32
N ALA A 131 2.63 -9.39 -4.69
CA ALA A 131 3.90 -8.65 -4.70
C ALA A 131 5.05 -9.42 -5.40
N GLY A 132 4.73 -10.16 -6.47
CA GLY A 132 5.68 -11.00 -7.21
C GLY A 132 5.97 -12.38 -6.60
N GLY A 133 5.58 -12.62 -5.35
CA GLY A 133 5.72 -13.91 -4.66
C GLY A 133 4.55 -14.86 -4.91
N GLN A 134 4.77 -16.15 -4.67
CA GLN A 134 3.74 -17.18 -4.83
C GLN A 134 2.90 -17.30 -3.57
N ILE A 135 1.57 -17.31 -3.71
CA ILE A 135 0.68 -17.65 -2.61
C ILE A 135 0.75 -19.17 -2.38
N THR A 136 1.13 -19.59 -1.18
CA THR A 136 1.31 -21.01 -0.83
C THR A 136 0.14 -21.55 -0.01
N SER A 137 -0.48 -20.72 0.81
CA SER A 137 -1.68 -21.04 1.58
C SER A 137 -2.41 -19.78 2.03
N TYR A 138 -3.63 -19.95 2.55
CA TYR A 138 -4.44 -18.91 3.18
C TYR A 138 -5.44 -19.58 4.15
N GLY A 139 -6.02 -18.81 5.06
CA GLY A 139 -7.05 -19.25 6.02
C GLY A 139 -8.44 -19.40 5.38
N GLU A 140 -9.46 -19.65 6.19
CA GLU A 140 -10.82 -19.82 5.67
C GLU A 140 -11.34 -18.51 5.05
N VAL A 141 -11.58 -18.54 3.73
CA VAL A 141 -12.05 -17.38 2.97
C VAL A 141 -13.57 -17.29 3.08
N GLU A 142 -14.10 -16.10 3.27
CA GLU A 142 -15.54 -15.88 3.34
C GLU A 142 -15.97 -14.61 2.59
N TRP A 143 -17.25 -14.62 2.22
CA TRP A 143 -17.95 -13.41 1.81
C TRP A 143 -18.70 -12.86 3.01
N ALA A 144 -18.46 -11.59 3.34
CA ALA A 144 -19.22 -10.87 4.35
C ALA A 144 -20.05 -9.78 3.67
N ASP A 145 -21.35 -9.75 3.91
CA ASP A 145 -22.15 -8.57 3.56
C ASP A 145 -21.93 -7.48 4.59
N ASP A 146 -21.95 -6.23 4.12
CA ASP A 146 -21.84 -5.04 4.98
C ASP A 146 -22.92 -5.03 6.08
N ASN A 147 -24.05 -5.71 5.85
CA ASN A 147 -25.16 -5.82 6.82
C ASN A 147 -25.06 -7.05 7.75
N GLU A 148 -24.24 -8.06 7.41
CA GLU A 148 -24.17 -9.33 8.14
C GLU A 148 -22.98 -9.42 9.10
N LYS A 149 -21.84 -8.83 8.72
CA LYS A 149 -20.63 -8.79 9.53
C LYS A 149 -20.02 -7.40 9.50
N THR A 150 -19.88 -6.81 10.67
CA THR A 150 -19.19 -5.53 10.80
C THR A 150 -17.69 -5.71 10.59
N LEU A 151 -16.96 -4.64 10.28
CA LEU A 151 -15.50 -4.69 10.21
C LEU A 151 -14.89 -5.12 11.56
N LYS A 152 -15.53 -4.77 12.67
CA LYS A 152 -15.17 -5.22 14.01
C LYS A 152 -15.26 -6.75 14.15
N ASP A 153 -16.30 -7.38 13.61
CA ASP A 153 -16.44 -8.84 13.59
C ASP A 153 -15.37 -9.50 12.70
N VAL A 154 -15.11 -8.94 11.53
CA VAL A 154 -14.07 -9.43 10.61
C VAL A 154 -12.70 -9.40 11.28
N LEU A 155 -12.35 -8.28 11.92
CA LEU A 155 -11.06 -8.13 12.59
C LEU A 155 -10.98 -8.95 13.88
N GLY A 156 -12.04 -8.98 14.70
CA GLY A 156 -12.04 -9.62 16.01
C GLY A 156 -12.23 -11.14 15.97
N ASN A 157 -13.09 -11.64 15.09
CA ASN A 157 -13.51 -13.04 15.07
C ASN A 157 -12.84 -13.83 13.94
N THR A 158 -12.64 -13.22 12.77
CA THR A 158 -12.10 -13.92 11.59
C THR A 158 -10.58 -13.79 11.50
N ILE A 159 -10.03 -12.57 11.53
CA ILE A 159 -8.59 -12.31 11.36
C ILE A 159 -7.82 -12.40 12.70
N LYS A 160 -8.42 -11.91 13.79
CA LYS A 160 -7.97 -11.98 15.20
C LYS A 160 -6.68 -11.22 15.55
N THR A 161 -5.63 -11.34 14.76
CA THR A 161 -4.29 -10.82 15.07
C THR A 161 -3.70 -10.01 13.93
N GLY A 162 -2.61 -9.29 14.19
CA GLY A 162 -1.87 -8.51 13.20
C GLY A 162 -2.09 -7.00 13.33
N PHE A 163 -1.57 -6.29 12.35
CA PHE A 163 -1.52 -4.84 12.28
C PHE A 163 -2.20 -4.35 11.02
N VAL A 164 -3.31 -3.60 11.18
CA VAL A 164 -3.92 -2.85 10.09
C VAL A 164 -2.97 -1.72 9.72
N VAL A 165 -2.75 -1.54 8.42
CA VAL A 165 -1.89 -0.46 7.92
C VAL A 165 -2.76 0.71 7.47
N LEU A 166 -2.48 1.88 8.02
CA LEU A 166 -3.18 3.13 7.74
C LEU A 166 -2.26 4.12 7.02
N ASP A 167 -2.79 4.86 6.06
CA ASP A 167 -2.13 6.04 5.51
C ASP A 167 -2.19 7.17 6.56
N ARG A 168 -1.04 7.78 6.85
CA ARG A 168 -0.91 8.89 7.81
C ARG A 168 -0.45 10.19 7.17
N GLN A 169 -0.97 10.50 5.98
CA GLN A 169 -0.78 11.82 5.36
C GLN A 169 -1.19 12.97 6.31
N ASP A 170 -2.24 12.77 7.11
CA ASP A 170 -2.71 13.70 8.15
C ASP A 170 -1.56 14.09 9.12
N VAL A 171 -0.85 13.10 9.66
CA VAL A 171 0.28 13.29 10.59
C VAL A 171 1.42 14.03 9.92
N LEU A 172 1.73 13.64 8.67
CA LEU A 172 2.80 14.27 7.91
C LEU A 172 2.51 15.76 7.70
N LEU A 173 1.29 16.11 7.30
CA LEU A 173 0.89 17.50 7.08
C LEU A 173 0.85 18.29 8.39
N ALA A 174 0.30 17.72 9.46
CA ALA A 174 0.27 18.36 10.77
C ALA A 174 1.68 18.66 11.30
N TYR A 175 2.62 17.71 11.18
CA TYR A 175 4.02 17.91 11.59
C TYR A 175 4.75 18.93 10.72
N GLN A 176 4.52 18.88 9.40
CA GLN A 176 5.09 19.82 8.45
C GLN A 176 4.72 21.26 8.83
N GLN A 177 3.45 21.49 9.15
CA GLN A 177 2.92 22.79 9.54
C GLN A 177 3.44 23.21 10.93
N SER A 178 3.37 22.35 11.93
CA SER A 178 3.75 22.71 13.32
C SER A 178 5.23 23.03 13.48
N GLN A 179 6.09 22.39 12.68
CA GLN A 179 7.54 22.60 12.74
C GLN A 179 8.07 23.53 11.65
N ASN A 180 7.20 24.07 10.79
CA ASN A 180 7.55 24.89 9.63
C ASN A 180 8.67 24.25 8.77
N LEU A 181 8.49 22.97 8.43
CA LEU A 181 9.46 22.18 7.66
C LEU A 181 8.98 21.98 6.22
N ASN A 182 9.91 21.67 5.31
CA ASN A 182 9.50 21.11 4.03
C ASN A 182 9.05 19.65 4.20
N ARG A 183 8.27 19.14 3.23
CA ARG A 183 7.66 17.80 3.31
C ARG A 183 8.68 16.67 3.48
N LEU A 184 9.81 16.72 2.78
CA LEU A 184 10.84 15.68 2.86
C LEU A 184 11.54 15.68 4.23
N GLN A 185 11.81 16.86 4.79
CA GLN A 185 12.35 17.00 6.14
C GLN A 185 11.38 16.50 7.20
N ALA A 186 10.09 16.89 7.12
CA ALA A 186 9.04 16.41 8.00
C ALA A 186 8.94 14.88 7.96
N PHE A 187 8.89 14.31 6.76
CA PHE A 187 8.82 12.87 6.51
C PHE A 187 10.02 12.12 7.11
N THR A 188 11.24 12.56 6.81
CA THR A 188 12.46 11.91 7.29
C THR A 188 12.58 12.00 8.81
N ARG A 189 12.21 13.14 9.41
CA ARG A 189 12.22 13.30 10.86
C ARG A 189 11.20 12.41 11.54
N LEU A 190 9.95 12.34 11.05
CA LEU A 190 8.91 11.48 11.62
C LEU A 190 9.34 10.01 11.66
N LEU A 191 9.98 9.51 10.59
CA LEU A 191 10.49 8.14 10.55
C LEU A 191 11.66 7.88 11.51
N ALA A 192 12.36 8.93 11.95
CA ALA A 192 13.46 8.85 12.90
C ALA A 192 13.02 9.00 14.37
N LEU A 193 11.78 9.44 14.62
CA LEU A 193 11.29 9.64 15.98
C LEU A 193 11.02 8.30 16.67
N THR A 194 11.45 8.21 17.93
CA THR A 194 10.98 7.18 18.86
C THR A 194 9.56 7.48 19.31
N ARG A 195 8.95 6.55 20.05
CA ARG A 195 7.63 6.77 20.67
C ARG A 195 7.60 8.04 21.52
N ASP A 196 8.63 8.29 22.32
CA ASP A 196 8.69 9.48 23.19
C ASP A 196 8.82 10.77 22.35
N GLY A 197 9.58 10.70 21.25
CA GLY A 197 9.68 11.81 20.30
C GLY A 197 8.33 12.13 19.62
N LEU A 198 7.55 11.11 19.28
CA LEU A 198 6.19 11.29 18.76
C LEU A 198 5.27 11.91 19.81
N ASN A 199 5.32 11.43 21.06
CA ASN A 199 4.53 12.02 22.15
C ASN A 199 4.92 13.49 22.41
N HIS A 200 6.19 13.84 22.31
CA HIS A 200 6.60 15.24 22.45
C HIS A 200 6.12 16.10 21.28
N ALA A 201 6.11 15.56 20.06
CA ALA A 201 5.74 16.29 18.85
C ALA A 201 4.23 16.56 18.75
N PHE A 202 3.39 15.65 19.24
CA PHE A 202 1.93 15.70 19.08
C PHE A 202 1.15 15.71 20.39
N GLY A 203 1.83 15.81 21.54
CA GLY A 203 1.24 15.53 22.85
C GLY A 203 1.06 14.02 23.08
N GLU A 204 0.47 13.64 24.22
CA GLU A 204 0.01 12.26 24.42
C GLU A 204 -1.13 11.95 23.44
N HIS A 205 -0.79 11.66 22.18
CA HIS A 205 -1.74 11.21 21.18
C HIS A 205 -1.90 9.71 21.35
N PRO A 206 -3.00 9.21 21.95
CA PRO A 206 -3.17 7.80 22.20
C PRO A 206 -3.19 7.05 20.86
N GLY A 207 -2.16 6.26 20.61
CA GLY A 207 -2.12 5.33 19.48
C GLY A 207 -1.13 5.64 18.36
N LEU A 208 -0.52 6.83 18.28
CA LEU A 208 0.49 7.13 17.26
C LEU A 208 1.81 6.39 17.56
N SER A 209 2.05 5.30 16.84
CA SER A 209 3.21 4.43 17.04
C SER A 209 3.48 3.58 15.81
N PHE A 210 4.71 3.10 15.66
CA PHE A 210 5.12 2.25 14.53
C PHE A 210 4.83 2.90 13.17
N LEU A 211 5.34 4.12 13.00
CA LEU A 211 5.38 4.80 11.71
C LEU A 211 6.38 4.11 10.78
N SER A 212 6.03 4.08 9.51
CA SER A 212 6.87 3.53 8.46
C SER A 212 6.61 4.27 7.15
N ALA A 213 7.36 3.87 6.14
CA ALA A 213 7.28 4.42 4.81
C ALA A 213 6.95 3.32 3.81
N THR A 214 6.14 3.64 2.82
CA THR A 214 5.91 2.73 1.71
C THR A 214 5.56 3.44 0.42
N ASN A 215 5.62 2.72 -0.69
CA ASN A 215 5.15 3.18 -1.97
C ASN A 215 3.61 3.14 -2.01
N LEU A 216 2.98 4.31 -1.99
CA LEU A 216 1.52 4.45 -2.07
C LEU A 216 1.01 4.45 -3.51
N GLY A 217 1.85 4.82 -4.47
CA GLY A 217 1.46 4.92 -5.87
C GLY A 217 2.56 5.49 -6.74
N TYR A 218 2.18 6.15 -7.82
CA TYR A 218 3.14 6.76 -8.73
C TYR A 218 2.68 8.15 -9.15
N ALA A 219 3.62 9.09 -9.23
CA ALA A 219 3.42 10.41 -9.80
C ALA A 219 3.84 10.38 -11.27
N LEU A 220 2.97 10.84 -12.18
CA LEU A 220 3.28 10.87 -13.60
C LEU A 220 4.29 11.99 -13.89
N LEU A 221 5.31 11.66 -14.68
CA LEU A 221 6.33 12.60 -15.15
C LEU A 221 5.97 13.23 -16.49
N GLU A 222 4.93 12.73 -17.15
CA GLU A 222 4.41 13.23 -18.41
C GLU A 222 2.92 12.91 -18.54
N HIS A 223 2.25 13.62 -19.46
CA HIS A 223 0.88 13.27 -19.84
C HIS A 223 0.85 11.88 -20.52
N PRO A 224 -0.18 11.05 -20.27
CA PRO A 224 -0.35 9.76 -20.94
C PRO A 224 -0.43 9.90 -22.46
N LYS A 225 0.34 9.07 -23.18
CA LYS A 225 0.43 9.05 -24.64
C LYS A 225 0.01 7.69 -25.19
N THR A 226 -0.69 7.66 -26.32
CA THR A 226 -1.16 6.44 -26.98
C THR A 226 -0.31 6.02 -28.19
N ASP A 227 0.62 6.87 -28.63
CA ASP A 227 1.44 6.70 -29.82
C ASP A 227 2.82 6.06 -29.55
N ARG A 228 3.15 5.77 -28.28
CA ARG A 228 4.44 5.18 -27.92
C ARG A 228 4.53 3.72 -28.39
N THR A 229 5.50 3.44 -29.25
CA THR A 229 5.79 2.09 -29.74
C THR A 229 6.48 1.23 -28.68
N GLY A 230 6.25 -0.08 -28.70
CA GLY A 230 6.94 -1.04 -27.81
C GLY A 230 6.45 -1.05 -26.36
N VAL A 231 5.34 -0.35 -26.05
CA VAL A 231 4.73 -0.37 -24.72
C VAL A 231 3.88 -1.62 -24.52
N ARG A 232 3.83 -2.11 -23.28
CA ARG A 232 2.96 -3.21 -22.91
C ARG A 232 1.50 -2.76 -22.97
N GLN A 233 0.70 -3.44 -23.79
CA GLN A 233 -0.74 -3.22 -23.87
C GLN A 233 -1.49 -4.06 -22.84
N ALA A 234 -2.63 -3.56 -22.38
CA ALA A 234 -3.61 -4.34 -21.66
C ALA A 234 -4.38 -5.24 -22.65
N TYR A 235 -4.93 -6.34 -22.12
CA TYR A 235 -5.74 -7.27 -22.88
C TYR A 235 -7.08 -7.48 -22.18
N THR A 236 -8.13 -7.72 -22.96
CA THR A 236 -9.40 -8.23 -22.46
C THR A 236 -9.24 -9.68 -21.99
N LEU A 237 -10.25 -10.23 -21.32
CA LEU A 237 -10.29 -11.66 -20.98
C LEU A 237 -10.29 -12.56 -22.24
N GLU A 238 -10.80 -12.02 -23.35
CA GLU A 238 -10.82 -12.66 -24.68
C GLU A 238 -9.54 -12.38 -25.48
N GLN A 239 -8.49 -11.86 -24.82
CA GLN A 239 -7.18 -11.56 -25.40
C GLN A 239 -7.18 -10.47 -26.50
N ALA A 240 -8.25 -9.68 -26.60
CA ALA A 240 -8.25 -8.51 -27.47
C ALA A 240 -7.38 -7.39 -26.89
N VAL A 241 -6.60 -6.73 -27.75
CA VAL A 241 -5.70 -5.63 -27.35
C VAL A 241 -6.53 -4.40 -27.00
N ILE A 242 -6.27 -3.82 -25.82
CA ILE A 242 -6.82 -2.53 -25.40
C ILE A 242 -5.71 -1.49 -25.58
N PRO A 243 -5.86 -0.51 -26.48
CA PRO A 243 -4.93 0.61 -26.58
C PRO A 243 -4.78 1.29 -25.23
N THR A 244 -3.61 1.15 -24.62
CA THR A 244 -3.34 1.59 -23.25
C THR A 244 -2.42 2.81 -23.31
N PRO A 245 -2.90 4.00 -22.88
CA PRO A 245 -2.05 5.17 -22.69
C PRO A 245 -0.88 4.84 -21.76
N HIS A 246 0.29 5.34 -22.10
CA HIS A 246 1.53 5.13 -21.36
C HIS A 246 2.11 6.48 -20.90
N ALA A 247 2.60 6.52 -19.67
CA ALA A 247 3.39 7.63 -19.13
C ALA A 247 4.55 7.08 -18.28
N TYR A 248 5.69 7.76 -18.30
CA TYR A 248 6.72 7.57 -17.28
C TYR A 248 6.23 8.10 -15.93
N ALA A 249 6.63 7.44 -14.85
CA ALA A 249 6.21 7.79 -13.52
C ALA A 249 7.32 7.52 -12.49
N GLU A 250 7.28 8.21 -11.37
CA GLU A 250 8.16 8.00 -10.22
C GLU A 250 7.37 7.51 -9.00
N PRO A 251 7.97 6.73 -8.10
CA PRO A 251 7.27 6.20 -6.93
C PRO A 251 6.88 7.32 -5.96
N LEU A 252 5.62 7.31 -5.51
CA LEU A 252 5.13 8.23 -4.49
C LEU A 252 5.24 7.55 -3.13
N ILE A 253 6.25 7.96 -2.35
CA ILE A 253 6.47 7.42 -1.01
C ILE A 253 5.63 8.20 0.01
N GLY A 254 4.83 7.48 0.79
CA GLY A 254 3.99 8.05 1.84
C GLY A 254 4.28 7.49 3.22
N LEU A 255 3.76 8.20 4.22
CA LEU A 255 3.85 7.84 5.63
C LEU A 255 2.69 6.91 5.97
N VAL A 256 3.00 5.77 6.57
CA VAL A 256 1.99 4.81 7.01
C VAL A 256 2.20 4.43 8.46
N GLN A 257 1.18 3.86 9.07
CA GLN A 257 1.22 3.37 10.44
C GLN A 257 0.72 1.94 10.53
N TYR A 258 1.40 1.13 11.34
CA TYR A 258 0.94 -0.19 11.75
C TYR A 258 0.17 -0.08 13.07
N VAL A 259 -1.14 -0.30 13.03
CA VAL A 259 -2.00 -0.28 14.22
C VAL A 259 -2.47 -1.69 14.52
N SER A 260 -2.23 -2.18 15.73
CA SER A 260 -2.65 -3.54 16.08
C SER A 260 -4.18 -3.65 16.07
N ILE A 261 -4.70 -4.79 15.61
CA ILE A 261 -6.14 -5.07 15.66
C ILE A 261 -6.68 -4.87 17.08
N ARG A 262 -5.93 -5.31 18.10
CA ARG A 262 -6.30 -5.13 19.51
C ARG A 262 -6.50 -3.66 19.88
N GLN A 263 -5.63 -2.77 19.44
CA GLN A 263 -5.77 -1.33 19.70
C GLN A 263 -7.05 -0.80 19.06
N LEU A 264 -7.31 -1.13 17.79
CA LEU A 264 -8.51 -0.69 17.08
C LEU A 264 -9.79 -1.20 17.75
N LEU A 265 -9.83 -2.48 18.14
CA LEU A 265 -10.98 -3.07 18.84
C LEU A 265 -11.21 -2.43 20.20
N ASN A 266 -10.14 -2.10 20.94
CA ASN A 266 -10.25 -1.42 22.23
C ASN A 266 -10.85 -0.01 22.07
N VAL A 267 -10.43 0.74 21.05
CA VAL A 267 -10.98 2.07 20.75
C VAL A 267 -12.45 1.97 20.39
N ALA A 268 -12.81 1.08 19.47
CA ALA A 268 -14.20 0.87 19.07
C ALA A 268 -15.11 0.45 20.24
N ASN A 269 -14.61 -0.43 21.12
CA ASN A 269 -15.33 -0.84 22.33
C ASN A 269 -15.49 0.31 23.33
N ALA A 270 -14.46 1.15 23.51
CA ALA A 270 -14.54 2.31 24.40
C ALA A 270 -15.55 3.37 23.90
N GLN A 271 -15.73 3.48 22.59
CA GLN A 271 -16.67 4.40 21.96
C GLN A 271 -18.09 3.81 21.81
N ASN A 272 -18.34 2.56 22.26
CA ASN A 272 -19.58 1.82 22.00
C ASN A 272 -20.00 1.85 20.51
N SER A 273 -19.02 1.86 19.61
CA SER A 273 -19.25 1.92 18.17
C SER A 273 -19.03 0.55 17.55
N ASP A 274 -19.96 0.15 16.68
CA ASP A 274 -19.79 -0.98 15.76
C ASP A 274 -19.08 -0.56 14.47
N ASN A 275 -19.04 0.75 14.20
CA ASN A 275 -18.21 1.32 13.15
C ASN A 275 -16.78 1.51 13.67
N LEU A 276 -15.85 0.74 13.10
CA LEU A 276 -14.43 1.03 13.24
C LEU A 276 -14.10 2.22 12.34
N ASP A 277 -13.94 3.40 12.93
CA ASP A 277 -13.33 4.52 12.22
C ASP A 277 -11.84 4.27 12.07
N LEU A 278 -11.43 3.89 10.86
CA LEU A 278 -10.03 3.73 10.49
C LEU A 278 -9.31 5.07 10.29
N TYR A 279 -10.07 6.15 10.25
CA TYR A 279 -9.59 7.52 10.23
C TYR A 279 -10.39 8.25 11.31
N GLU A 280 -9.72 8.85 12.30
CA GLU A 280 -10.40 9.79 13.20
C GLU A 280 -11.01 10.89 12.32
N GLU A 281 -12.30 11.20 12.48
CA GLU A 281 -12.92 12.38 11.84
C GLU A 281 -11.95 13.54 11.98
N GLU A 282 -11.72 14.32 10.90
CA GLU A 282 -10.81 15.46 10.85
C GLU A 282 -11.00 16.39 12.07
N GLN A 283 -10.35 16.08 13.18
CA GLN A 283 -10.18 17.01 14.26
C GLN A 283 -9.20 18.01 13.69
N LYS A 284 -9.72 19.18 13.29
CA LYS A 284 -8.91 20.35 12.96
C LYS A 284 -7.74 20.38 13.94
N PRO A 285 -6.48 20.28 13.47
CA PRO A 285 -5.35 20.14 14.37
C PRO A 285 -5.42 21.29 15.38
N GLN A 286 -5.55 20.95 16.66
CA GLN A 286 -5.38 21.94 17.70
C GLN A 286 -3.96 22.46 17.57
N GLN A 287 -3.82 23.75 17.28
CA GLN A 287 -2.53 24.41 17.21
C GLN A 287 -1.75 24.08 18.50
N PRO A 288 -0.55 23.51 18.41
CA PRO A 288 0.29 23.38 19.60
C PRO A 288 0.56 24.79 20.16
N PRO A 289 0.68 24.94 21.49
CA PRO A 289 0.93 26.23 22.11
C PRO A 289 2.20 26.85 21.53
N ASN A 290 2.00 27.98 20.84
CA ASN A 290 3.05 28.76 20.19
C ASN A 290 4.19 29.07 21.18
N LEU A 291 5.36 28.51 20.93
CA LEU A 291 6.63 29.03 21.46
C LEU A 291 7.54 29.30 20.26
N ILE A 292 7.42 30.53 19.76
CA ILE A 292 8.50 31.43 19.28
C ILE A 292 7.85 32.41 18.29
N THR A 293 7.66 33.64 18.78
CA THR A 293 7.38 34.83 18.01
C THR A 293 8.64 35.25 17.24
N GLU A 294 8.59 35.30 15.91
CA GLU A 294 9.02 36.46 15.11
C GLU A 294 8.69 36.27 13.62
N PRO A 295 8.46 37.36 12.85
CA PRO A 295 7.66 37.30 11.63
C PRO A 295 8.52 37.34 10.37
N LEU A 296 8.37 36.38 9.45
CA LEU A 296 8.90 36.56 8.10
C LEU A 296 7.99 36.03 6.99
N ARG A 297 7.47 37.04 6.27
CA ARG A 297 7.04 37.12 4.86
C ARG A 297 5.75 36.41 4.44
N GLN A 298 4.73 37.27 4.32
CA GLN A 298 3.55 37.12 3.48
C GLN A 298 3.91 36.58 2.08
N LEU A 299 3.31 35.44 1.73
CA LEU A 299 3.05 35.02 0.36
C LEU A 299 1.54 34.79 0.25
N SER A 300 0.90 35.75 -0.43
CA SER A 300 -0.47 35.87 -0.95
C SER A 300 -1.65 35.19 -0.23
N ASP A 301 -2.62 36.02 0.13
CA ASP A 301 -3.94 35.71 0.65
C ASP A 301 -4.85 35.01 -0.38
N ASN A 302 -4.83 33.68 -0.47
CA ASN A 302 -6.04 32.92 -0.86
C ASN A 302 -5.99 31.44 -0.39
N PRO A 303 -6.45 31.12 0.83
CA PRO A 303 -6.45 29.74 1.35
C PRO A 303 -7.58 28.83 0.82
N GLN A 304 -8.37 29.26 -0.17
CA GLN A 304 -9.51 28.47 -0.68
C GLN A 304 -9.23 27.65 -1.95
N GLU A 305 -8.02 27.69 -2.52
CA GLU A 305 -7.71 26.96 -3.78
C GLU A 305 -6.97 25.60 -3.61
N LEU A 306 -6.83 25.05 -2.39
CA LEU A 306 -6.08 23.79 -2.17
C LEU A 306 -6.92 22.60 -1.68
N PHE A 307 -8.23 22.61 -1.94
CA PHE A 307 -9.10 21.46 -1.64
C PHE A 307 -9.08 20.43 -2.78
N TRP A 308 -8.31 19.35 -2.61
CA TRP A 308 -8.28 18.23 -3.57
C TRP A 308 -9.10 17.05 -3.04
N GLN A 309 -10.27 16.83 -3.65
CA GLN A 309 -11.04 15.60 -3.50
C GLN A 309 -10.47 14.50 -4.41
N TYR A 310 -10.28 13.30 -3.86
CA TYR A 310 -10.00 12.09 -4.64
C TYR A 310 -11.22 11.74 -5.49
N GLN A 311 -11.12 11.81 -6.82
CA GLN A 311 -12.14 11.29 -7.72
C GLN A 311 -11.59 10.19 -8.61
N TRP A 312 -12.26 9.04 -8.55
CA TRP A 312 -12.12 7.94 -9.50
C TRP A 312 -12.80 8.34 -10.81
N GLN A 313 -12.05 8.45 -11.90
CA GLN A 313 -12.66 8.60 -13.23
C GLN A 313 -12.51 7.31 -14.01
N THR A 314 -13.65 6.68 -14.31
CA THR A 314 -13.77 5.61 -15.31
C THR A 314 -13.95 6.27 -16.68
N HIS A 315 -13.03 6.03 -17.60
CA HIS A 315 -13.25 6.40 -19.01
C HIS A 315 -13.85 5.22 -19.75
N ASP A 316 -14.90 5.47 -20.53
CA ASP A 316 -15.58 4.45 -21.34
C ASP A 316 -14.60 3.68 -22.22
N GLY A 317 -14.48 2.37 -21.98
CA GLY A 317 -13.83 1.43 -22.90
C GLY A 317 -12.38 1.04 -22.60
N GLY A 318 -11.77 1.50 -21.50
CA GLY A 318 -10.45 1.01 -21.09
C GLY A 318 -10.01 1.59 -19.76
N ASP A 319 -9.86 0.74 -18.75
CA ASP A 319 -9.42 1.14 -17.42
C ASP A 319 -7.97 1.65 -17.46
N VAL A 320 -7.79 2.96 -17.46
CA VAL A 320 -6.50 3.65 -17.34
C VAL A 320 -6.45 4.31 -15.97
N PHE A 321 -5.45 3.93 -15.18
CA PHE A 321 -5.23 4.46 -13.84
C PHE A 321 -4.59 5.85 -13.93
N LEU A 322 -5.34 6.88 -13.56
CA LEU A 322 -4.83 8.22 -13.32
C LEU A 322 -5.00 8.57 -11.85
N LEU A 323 -3.92 8.46 -11.08
CA LEU A 323 -3.77 9.20 -9.83
C LEU A 323 -3.45 10.64 -10.24
N ARG A 324 -4.50 11.44 -10.43
CA ARG A 324 -4.34 12.86 -10.74
C ARG A 324 -4.04 13.59 -9.42
N GLN A 325 -2.79 13.96 -9.23
CA GLN A 325 -2.48 15.17 -8.48
C GLN A 325 -2.86 16.32 -9.40
N SER A 326 -4.04 16.90 -9.23
CA SER A 326 -4.33 18.17 -9.87
C SER A 326 -3.48 19.24 -9.19
N ILE A 327 -2.78 20.00 -10.03
CA ILE A 327 -1.84 21.07 -9.67
C ILE A 327 -2.58 22.14 -8.91
#